data_AF-A0A519T920-F1
#
_entry.id   AF-A0A519T920-F1
#
_cell.length_a   1.000
_cell.length_b   1.000
_cell.length_c   1.000
_cell.angle_alpha   90.00
_cell.angle_beta   90.00
_cell.angle_gamma   90.00
#
_symmetry.space_group_name_H-M   'P 1'
#
loop_
_entity.id
_entity.type
_entity.pdbx_description
1 polymer ?
#
loop_
_entity_poly.entity_id
_entity_poly.type
_entity_poly.pdbx_seq_one_letter_code
_entity_poly.pdbx_strand_id
1 'polypeptide(L)'
;MKAPHYFFLLPLAGLAASCASTPEVVPAPTYSEKETAVLNQVAPQVAGRWTLTDVRYVRRPLFQYPASLPRDTVLAQLATLTIAPASVPRPSRNGRPEFEGQLTYRSKTYPVRFSLYASPDRVVRQQGPPAYFLLEYNFPVGSHQTEPEEQFLQDIGLIGEQFSLEAEAGQPTMQWKGLDRHLKSITLRK
;
A
#
# COMPACT_ATOMS: atom_id res chain seq x y z
N MET A 1 72.14 -30.00 54.40
CA MET A 1 72.47 -29.22 53.18
C MET A 1 71.90 -29.94 51.95
N LYS A 2 70.80 -29.45 51.38
CA LYS A 2 70.28 -29.85 50.06
C LYS A 2 69.64 -28.62 49.40
N ALA A 3 70.06 -28.34 48.17
CA ALA A 3 69.82 -27.15 47.39
C ALA A 3 68.44 -27.18 46.67
N PRO A 4 67.96 -26.03 46.15
CA PRO A 4 66.57 -25.81 45.76
C PRO A 4 66.27 -26.31 44.34
N HIS A 5 65.01 -26.64 44.05
CA HIS A 5 64.52 -26.89 42.70
C HIS A 5 63.55 -25.79 42.31
N TYR A 6 63.99 -24.87 41.46
CA TYR A 6 63.15 -23.89 40.79
C TYR A 6 62.51 -24.54 39.55
N PHE A 7 61.20 -24.75 39.58
CA PHE A 7 60.42 -25.11 38.41
C PHE A 7 60.06 -23.84 37.64
N PHE A 8 60.64 -23.68 36.45
CA PHE A 8 60.24 -22.68 35.46
C PHE A 8 58.89 -23.12 34.84
N LEU A 9 57.83 -22.33 35.05
CA LEU A 9 56.56 -22.45 34.32
C LEU A 9 56.67 -21.62 33.03
N LEU A 10 56.80 -22.32 31.90
CA LEU A 10 56.67 -21.77 30.55
C LEU A 10 55.19 -21.41 30.28
N PRO A 11 54.85 -20.16 29.91
CA PRO A 11 53.53 -19.88 29.37
C PRO A 11 53.49 -20.38 27.92
N LEU A 12 52.72 -21.45 27.68
CA LEU A 12 52.29 -21.83 26.34
C LEU A 12 51.39 -20.70 25.81
N ALA A 13 51.97 -19.80 25.03
CA ALA A 13 51.23 -18.84 24.22
C ALA A 13 50.48 -19.63 23.14
N GLY A 14 49.22 -19.98 23.44
CA GLY A 14 48.28 -20.49 22.46
C GLY A 14 48.04 -19.42 21.41
N LEU A 15 48.71 -19.55 20.27
CA LEU A 15 48.34 -18.91 19.02
C LEU A 15 46.94 -19.41 18.64
N ALA A 16 45.91 -18.78 19.19
CA ALA A 16 44.58 -18.84 18.62
C ALA A 16 44.68 -18.16 17.25
N ALA A 17 44.95 -18.98 16.22
CA ALA A 17 44.76 -18.63 14.84
C ALA A 17 43.28 -18.25 14.69
N SER A 18 42.99 -16.97 14.83
CA SER A 18 41.72 -16.39 14.44
C SER A 18 41.60 -16.61 12.95
N CYS A 19 40.92 -17.69 12.56
CA CYS A 19 40.30 -17.81 11.26
C CYS A 19 39.43 -16.55 11.10
N ALA A 20 40.00 -15.55 10.42
CA ALA A 20 39.22 -14.44 9.90
C ALA A 20 38.31 -15.05 8.83
N SER A 21 37.13 -15.51 9.24
CA SER A 21 36.05 -15.80 8.33
C SER A 21 35.85 -14.54 7.52
N THR A 22 36.22 -14.57 6.24
CA THR A 22 35.95 -13.47 5.33
C THR A 22 34.48 -13.13 5.47
N PRO A 23 34.12 -11.89 5.83
CA PRO A 23 32.71 -11.56 6.03
C PRO A 23 31.95 -11.91 4.76
N GLU A 24 30.97 -12.80 4.89
CA GLU A 24 30.11 -13.21 3.79
C GLU A 24 29.40 -11.97 3.27
N VAL A 25 29.77 -11.54 2.06
CA VAL A 25 29.19 -10.36 1.43
C VAL A 25 27.80 -10.76 0.95
N VAL A 26 26.78 -10.47 1.76
CA VAL A 26 25.38 -10.63 1.36
C VAL A 26 25.12 -9.69 0.18
N PRO A 27 24.71 -10.21 -0.99
CA PRO A 27 24.44 -9.37 -2.15
C PRO A 27 23.35 -8.36 -1.82
N ALA A 28 23.54 -7.12 -2.30
CA ALA A 28 22.54 -6.08 -2.10
C ALA A 28 21.22 -6.48 -2.79
N PRO A 29 20.05 -6.23 -2.16
CA PRO A 29 18.77 -6.61 -2.73
C PRO A 29 18.51 -5.86 -4.05
N THR A 30 18.01 -6.60 -5.02
CA THR A 30 17.55 -6.10 -6.31
C THR A 30 16.36 -5.15 -6.15
N TYR A 31 16.06 -4.37 -7.19
CA TYR A 31 14.89 -3.50 -7.18
C TYR A 31 13.59 -4.28 -6.96
N SER A 32 13.46 -5.45 -7.60
CA SER A 32 12.28 -6.31 -7.48
C SER A 32 12.06 -6.79 -6.05
N GLU A 33 13.13 -7.23 -5.37
CA GLU A 33 13.05 -7.65 -3.97
C GLU A 33 12.64 -6.50 -3.04
N LYS A 34 13.14 -5.29 -3.30
CA LYS A 34 12.74 -4.09 -2.57
C LYS A 34 11.28 -3.70 -2.83
N GLU A 35 10.81 -3.78 -4.08
CA GLU A 35 9.39 -3.57 -4.43
C GLU A 35 8.50 -4.57 -3.68
N THR A 36 8.84 -5.86 -3.71
CA THR A 36 8.12 -6.89 -2.97
C THR A 36 8.11 -6.63 -1.47
N ALA A 37 9.23 -6.22 -0.88
CA ALA A 37 9.31 -5.91 0.54
C ALA A 37 8.38 -4.75 0.94
N VAL A 38 8.36 -3.66 0.16
CA VAL A 38 7.46 -2.53 0.40
C VAL A 38 6.00 -2.96 0.30
N LEU A 39 5.65 -3.74 -0.73
CA LEU A 39 4.28 -4.21 -0.94
C LEU A 39 3.81 -5.17 0.15
N ASN A 40 4.67 -6.09 0.61
CA ASN A 40 4.36 -7.03 1.68
C ASN A 40 4.11 -6.32 3.02
N GLN A 41 4.73 -5.16 3.25
CA GLN A 41 4.50 -4.37 4.45
C GLN A 41 3.11 -3.70 4.44
N VAL A 42 2.68 -3.19 3.29
CA VAL A 42 1.44 -2.38 3.20
C VAL A 42 0.20 -3.22 2.87
N ALA A 43 0.33 -4.28 2.09
CA ALA A 43 -0.81 -5.09 1.62
C ALA A 43 -1.72 -5.62 2.74
N PRO A 44 -1.22 -6.13 3.88
CA PRO A 44 -2.08 -6.60 4.97
C PRO A 44 -2.94 -5.49 5.59
N GLN A 45 -2.49 -4.22 5.52
CA GLN A 45 -3.24 -3.08 6.07
C GLN A 45 -4.37 -2.64 5.16
N VAL A 46 -4.42 -3.06 3.90
CA VAL A 46 -5.45 -2.65 2.95
C VAL A 46 -6.74 -3.46 3.13
N ALA A 47 -6.61 -4.74 3.46
CA ALA A 47 -7.74 -5.64 3.63
C ALA A 47 -8.58 -5.28 4.87
N GLY A 48 -9.89 -5.47 4.76
CA GLY A 48 -10.86 -5.23 5.81
C GLY A 48 -12.04 -4.39 5.36
N ARG A 49 -12.86 -4.02 6.34
CA ARG A 49 -14.00 -3.11 6.17
C ARG A 49 -13.59 -1.71 6.61
N TRP A 50 -13.93 -0.72 5.79
CA TRP A 50 -13.53 0.66 5.94
C TRP A 50 -14.72 1.59 5.72
N THR A 51 -14.90 2.57 6.59
CA THR A 51 -15.79 3.70 6.34
C THR A 51 -14.99 4.86 5.81
N LEU A 52 -15.43 5.44 4.68
CA LEU A 52 -14.84 6.63 4.09
C LEU A 52 -15.34 7.86 4.86
N THR A 53 -14.67 8.21 5.96
CA THR A 53 -15.15 9.22 6.91
C THR A 53 -14.99 10.65 6.41
N ASP A 54 -13.92 10.94 5.66
CA ASP A 54 -13.59 12.29 5.21
C ASP A 54 -13.14 12.26 3.75
N VAL A 55 -14.08 12.48 2.82
CA VAL A 55 -13.79 12.55 1.38
C VAL A 55 -13.71 14.02 0.98
N ARG A 56 -12.49 14.51 0.77
CA ARG A 56 -12.22 15.91 0.41
C ARG A 56 -12.21 16.07 -1.11
N TYR A 57 -13.18 16.79 -1.62
CA TYR A 57 -13.37 17.12 -3.02
C TYR A 57 -12.94 18.57 -3.30
N VAL A 58 -12.10 18.76 -4.32
CA VAL A 58 -11.60 20.05 -4.80
C VAL A 58 -11.91 20.15 -6.28
N ARG A 59 -12.81 21.06 -6.64
CA ARG A 59 -13.13 21.34 -8.05
C ARG A 59 -11.90 21.96 -8.73
N ARG A 60 -11.43 21.31 -9.79
CA ARG A 60 -10.30 21.78 -10.61
C ARG A 60 -10.87 22.40 -11.89
N PRO A 61 -10.43 23.62 -12.29
CA PRO A 61 -11.03 24.33 -13.43
C PRO A 61 -10.90 23.59 -14.78
N LEU A 62 -9.84 22.81 -14.96
CA LEU A 62 -9.50 22.16 -16.23
C LEU A 62 -10.33 20.90 -16.52
N PHE A 63 -11.05 20.37 -15.53
CA PHE A 63 -11.84 19.16 -15.68
C PHE A 63 -13.32 19.50 -15.57
N GLN A 64 -14.04 19.42 -16.70
CA GLN A 64 -15.48 19.63 -16.78
C GLN A 64 -16.20 18.34 -16.39
N TYR A 65 -16.19 17.98 -15.10
CA TYR A 65 -17.05 16.90 -14.60
C TYR A 65 -18.36 17.45 -14.04
N PRO A 66 -19.46 16.69 -14.19
CA PRO A 66 -20.82 17.17 -13.92
C PRO A 66 -21.20 17.13 -12.43
N ALA A 67 -20.34 16.65 -11.53
CA ALA A 67 -20.63 16.64 -10.10
C ALA A 67 -20.96 18.06 -9.63
N SER A 68 -22.21 18.29 -9.24
CA SER A 68 -22.76 19.58 -8.79
C SER A 68 -22.26 20.00 -7.40
N LEU A 69 -21.11 19.45 -6.97
CA LEU A 69 -20.53 19.73 -5.67
C LEU A 69 -19.90 21.13 -5.66
N PRO A 70 -20.10 21.90 -4.57
CA PRO A 70 -19.34 23.11 -4.33
C PRO A 70 -17.84 22.84 -4.33
N ARG A 71 -17.06 23.89 -4.62
CA ARG A 71 -15.61 23.83 -4.46
C ARG A 71 -15.26 23.52 -3.00
N ASP A 72 -14.21 22.73 -2.79
CA ASP A 72 -13.65 22.43 -1.46
C ASP A 72 -14.66 21.75 -0.51
N THR A 73 -15.50 20.86 -1.06
CA THR A 73 -16.50 20.09 -0.31
C THR A 73 -15.86 18.95 0.47
N VAL A 74 -16.33 18.70 1.70
CA VAL A 74 -16.02 17.49 2.46
C VAL A 74 -17.29 16.66 2.58
N LEU A 75 -17.26 15.44 2.04
CA LEU A 75 -18.35 14.48 2.19
C LEU A 75 -18.01 13.58 3.39
N ALA A 76 -18.83 13.67 4.44
CA ALA A 76 -18.65 12.87 5.65
C ALA A 76 -19.34 11.51 5.51
N GLN A 77 -18.67 10.45 5.96
CA GLN A 77 -19.20 9.07 5.97
C GLN A 77 -19.81 8.66 4.62
N LEU A 78 -19.10 8.96 3.53
CA LEU A 78 -19.66 8.86 2.18
C LEU A 78 -20.11 7.44 1.85
N ALA A 79 -19.26 6.45 2.11
CA ALA A 79 -19.45 5.07 1.71
C ALA A 79 -18.74 4.11 2.67
N THR A 80 -19.08 2.83 2.57
CA THR A 80 -18.35 1.73 3.21
C THR A 80 -17.68 0.89 2.13
N LEU A 81 -16.42 0.54 2.34
CA LEU A 81 -15.61 -0.26 1.44
C LEU A 81 -15.15 -1.52 2.17
N THR A 82 -15.47 -2.69 1.62
CA THR A 82 -14.97 -3.97 2.12
C THR A 82 -14.04 -4.56 1.09
N ILE A 83 -12.77 -4.78 1.45
CA ILE A 83 -11.71 -5.27 0.56
C ILE A 83 -11.11 -6.56 1.11
N ALA A 84 -10.83 -7.50 0.23
CA ALA A 84 -10.03 -8.69 0.48
C ALA A 84 -8.98 -8.88 -0.62
N PRO A 85 -7.92 -9.67 -0.39
CA PRO A 85 -7.06 -10.14 -1.48
C PRO A 85 -7.90 -10.77 -2.58
N ALA A 86 -7.56 -10.50 -3.84
CA ALA A 86 -8.28 -11.01 -4.99
C ALA A 86 -8.28 -12.53 -5.01
N SER A 87 -9.43 -13.11 -5.35
CA SER A 87 -9.60 -14.56 -5.39
C SER A 87 -8.84 -15.21 -6.55
N VAL A 88 -8.73 -14.49 -7.66
CA VAL A 88 -8.05 -14.92 -8.89
C VAL A 88 -7.16 -13.77 -9.38
N PRO A 89 -5.83 -13.83 -9.16
CA PRO A 89 -4.92 -12.80 -9.65
C PRO A 89 -4.89 -12.72 -11.18
N ARG A 90 -4.81 -11.51 -11.73
CA ARG A 90 -4.65 -11.32 -13.18
C ARG A 90 -3.23 -11.71 -13.64
N PRO A 91 -3.09 -12.47 -14.73
CA PRO A 91 -1.78 -12.94 -15.21
C PRO A 91 -0.85 -11.79 -15.62
N SER A 92 -1.37 -10.63 -15.99
CA SER A 92 -0.60 -9.46 -16.47
C SER A 92 -0.01 -8.57 -15.37
N ARG A 93 -0.14 -8.94 -14.07
CA ARG A 93 0.21 -8.08 -12.94
C ARG A 93 1.46 -8.49 -12.15
N ASN A 94 2.29 -9.38 -12.70
CA ASN A 94 3.67 -9.67 -12.24
C ASN A 94 3.80 -9.84 -10.71
N GLY A 95 2.94 -10.66 -10.09
CA GLY A 95 3.04 -10.97 -8.66
C GLY A 95 2.75 -9.81 -7.70
N ARG A 96 2.17 -8.70 -8.19
CA ARG A 96 1.73 -7.60 -7.33
C ARG A 96 0.49 -7.99 -6.54
N PRO A 97 0.35 -7.53 -5.27
CA PRO A 97 -0.87 -7.73 -4.51
C PRO A 97 -2.07 -7.13 -5.25
N GLU A 98 -3.09 -7.95 -5.44
CA GLU A 98 -4.34 -7.58 -6.06
C GLU A 98 -5.48 -7.74 -5.04
N PHE A 99 -6.45 -6.84 -5.13
CA PHE A 99 -7.54 -6.73 -4.19
C PHE A 99 -8.86 -6.62 -4.93
N GLU A 100 -9.88 -7.24 -4.36
CA GLU A 100 -11.28 -7.17 -4.79
C GLU A 100 -12.15 -6.81 -3.60
N GLY A 101 -13.31 -6.22 -3.88
CA GLY A 101 -14.15 -5.74 -2.80
C GLY A 101 -15.51 -5.25 -3.24
N GLN A 102 -16.19 -4.66 -2.27
CA GLN A 102 -17.52 -4.10 -2.40
C GLN A 102 -17.53 -2.69 -1.82
N LEU A 103 -17.90 -1.70 -2.65
CA LEU A 103 -18.13 -0.32 -2.25
C LEU A 103 -19.64 -0.11 -2.10
N THR A 104 -20.09 0.03 -0.86
CA THR A 104 -21.48 0.34 -0.54
C THR A 104 -21.65 1.85 -0.40
N TYR A 105 -22.42 2.44 -1.32
CA TYR A 105 -22.83 3.85 -1.30
C TYR A 105 -24.35 3.91 -1.22
N ARG A 106 -24.88 4.57 -0.18
CA ARG A 106 -26.32 4.53 0.16
C ARG A 106 -26.80 3.08 0.30
N SER A 107 -27.84 2.69 -0.43
CA SER A 107 -28.39 1.32 -0.45
C SER A 107 -27.83 0.45 -1.59
N LYS A 108 -26.84 0.95 -2.35
CA LYS A 108 -26.26 0.28 -3.51
C LYS A 108 -24.86 -0.23 -3.20
N THR A 109 -24.50 -1.35 -3.82
CA THR A 109 -23.20 -1.99 -3.61
C THR A 109 -22.56 -2.28 -4.96
N TYR A 110 -21.33 -1.80 -5.13
CA TYR A 110 -20.58 -1.88 -6.37
C TYR A 110 -19.33 -2.74 -6.20
N PRO A 111 -19.11 -3.75 -7.05
CA PRO A 111 -17.90 -4.53 -7.02
C PRO A 111 -16.73 -3.65 -7.48
N VAL A 112 -15.64 -3.67 -6.73
CA VAL A 112 -14.42 -2.91 -7.05
C VAL A 112 -13.19 -3.80 -7.03
N ARG A 113 -12.14 -3.36 -7.71
CA ARG A 113 -10.83 -4.01 -7.72
C ARG A 113 -9.72 -2.99 -7.88
N PHE A 114 -8.51 -3.39 -7.48
CA PHE A 114 -7.29 -2.65 -7.76
C PHE A 114 -6.05 -3.53 -7.52
N SER A 115 -4.92 -3.10 -8.07
CA SER A 115 -3.60 -3.68 -7.78
C SER A 115 -2.71 -2.63 -7.14
N LEU A 116 -1.87 -3.03 -6.19
CA LEU A 116 -0.88 -2.13 -5.60
C LEU A 116 0.41 -2.09 -6.43
N TYR A 117 0.98 -0.89 -6.55
CA TYR A 117 2.25 -0.63 -7.20
C TYR A 117 3.14 0.08 -6.20
N ALA A 118 4.35 -0.42 -5.92
CA ALA A 118 5.24 0.28 -5.01
C ALA A 118 5.65 1.63 -5.59
N SER A 119 5.78 2.64 -4.74
CA SER A 119 6.35 3.90 -5.19
C SER A 119 7.83 3.75 -5.52
N PRO A 120 8.31 4.18 -6.70
CA PRO A 120 9.74 4.15 -7.02
C PRO A 120 10.59 4.90 -6.00
N ASP A 121 10.11 6.04 -5.49
CA ASP A 121 10.81 6.80 -4.45
C ASP A 121 10.86 6.04 -3.12
N ARG A 122 9.81 5.27 -2.79
CA ARG A 122 9.84 4.43 -1.59
C ARG A 122 10.82 3.27 -1.75
N VAL A 123 10.86 2.66 -2.93
CA VAL A 123 11.74 1.51 -3.22
C VAL A 123 13.23 1.93 -3.21
N VAL A 124 13.55 3.09 -3.79
CA VAL A 124 14.95 3.54 -3.96
C VAL A 124 15.43 4.39 -2.78
N ARG A 125 14.61 5.35 -2.33
CA ARG A 125 14.98 6.39 -1.36
C ARG A 125 14.32 6.24 0.00
N GLN A 126 13.41 5.27 0.15
CA GLN A 126 12.59 5.08 1.35
C GLN A 126 11.73 6.30 1.70
N GLN A 127 11.35 7.10 0.70
CA GLN A 127 10.55 8.33 0.86
C GLN A 127 9.24 8.27 0.06
N GLY A 128 8.30 9.18 0.34
CA GLY A 128 7.01 9.25 -0.38
C GLY A 128 6.00 8.18 0.04
N PRO A 129 4.83 8.07 -0.60
CA PRO A 129 3.84 7.05 -0.23
C PRO A 129 4.36 5.63 -0.49
N PRO A 130 4.00 4.62 0.31
CA PRO A 130 4.41 3.24 0.08
C PRO A 130 3.95 2.66 -1.26
N ALA A 131 2.71 2.95 -1.66
CA ALA A 131 2.13 2.38 -2.87
C ALA A 131 1.15 3.33 -3.57
N TYR A 132 0.89 3.02 -4.82
CA TYR A 132 -0.15 3.61 -5.66
C TYR A 132 -1.11 2.54 -6.16
N PHE A 133 -2.33 2.92 -6.49
CA PHE A 133 -3.30 2.04 -7.12
C PHE A 133 -4.35 2.83 -7.89
N LEU A 134 -5.03 2.16 -8.82
CA LEU A 134 -6.19 2.68 -9.53
C LEU A 134 -7.41 1.89 -9.06
N LEU A 135 -8.40 2.57 -8.46
CA LEU A 135 -9.63 1.92 -8.03
C LEU A 135 -10.62 1.85 -9.20
N GLU A 136 -11.00 0.64 -9.60
CA GLU A 136 -11.88 0.40 -10.74
C GLU A 136 -13.10 -0.42 -10.32
N TYR A 137 -14.20 -0.29 -11.07
CA TYR A 137 -15.28 -1.26 -10.98
C TYR A 137 -14.84 -2.66 -11.46
N ASN A 138 -15.40 -3.69 -10.85
CA ASN A 138 -15.17 -5.10 -11.17
C ASN A 138 -16.47 -5.82 -11.51
N PHE A 139 -17.30 -5.21 -12.36
CA PHE A 139 -18.54 -5.85 -12.81
C PHE A 139 -18.24 -7.13 -13.62
N PRO A 140 -19.09 -8.17 -13.50
CA PRO A 140 -19.01 -9.33 -14.37
C PRO A 140 -19.08 -8.93 -15.85
N VAL A 141 -18.46 -9.74 -16.72
CA VAL A 141 -18.53 -9.52 -18.16
C VAL A 141 -19.98 -9.66 -18.61
N GLY A 142 -20.50 -8.61 -19.26
CA GLY A 142 -21.88 -8.54 -19.71
C GLY A 142 -22.35 -7.09 -19.85
N SER A 143 -23.62 -6.92 -20.23
CA SER A 143 -24.25 -5.61 -20.23
C SER A 143 -24.56 -5.17 -18.79
N HIS A 144 -23.96 -4.07 -18.35
CA HIS A 144 -24.30 -3.38 -17.11
C HIS A 144 -24.88 -2.02 -17.45
N GLN A 145 -26.05 -1.70 -16.90
CA GLN A 145 -26.62 -0.37 -17.04
C GLN A 145 -26.07 0.52 -15.94
N THR A 146 -25.37 1.58 -16.33
CA THR A 146 -24.83 2.56 -15.37
C THR A 146 -25.95 3.22 -14.58
N GLU A 147 -25.85 3.14 -13.25
CA GLU A 147 -26.80 3.78 -12.33
C GLU A 147 -26.35 5.21 -11.99
N PRO A 148 -27.28 6.12 -11.59
CA PRO A 148 -26.91 7.48 -11.19
C PRO A 148 -25.91 7.54 -10.04
N GLU A 149 -26.04 6.66 -9.05
CA GLU A 149 -25.11 6.53 -7.93
C GLU A 149 -23.70 6.11 -8.39
N GLU A 150 -23.62 5.18 -9.33
CA GLU A 150 -22.36 4.74 -9.93
C GLU A 150 -21.67 5.88 -10.68
N GLN A 151 -22.44 6.60 -11.51
CA GLN A 151 -21.96 7.76 -12.25
C GLN A 151 -21.45 8.85 -11.29
N PHE A 152 -22.19 9.12 -10.22
CA PHE A 152 -21.77 10.08 -9.19
C PHE A 152 -20.41 9.71 -8.58
N LEU A 153 -20.18 8.44 -8.23
CA LEU A 153 -18.89 8.00 -7.67
C LEU A 153 -17.72 8.18 -8.66
N GLN A 154 -17.97 8.01 -9.96
CA GLN A 154 -16.98 8.33 -11.00
C GLN A 154 -16.76 9.84 -11.14
N ASP A 155 -17.84 10.64 -11.12
CA ASP A 155 -17.77 12.10 -11.32
C ASP A 155 -17.02 12.82 -10.20
N ILE A 156 -17.14 12.33 -8.96
CA ILE A 156 -16.36 12.86 -7.83
C ILE A 156 -14.91 12.36 -7.82
N GLY A 157 -14.55 11.43 -8.71
CA GLY A 157 -13.23 10.83 -8.81
C GLY A 157 -12.93 9.79 -7.73
N LEU A 158 -13.95 9.11 -7.19
CA LEU A 158 -13.73 7.99 -6.26
C LEU A 158 -13.36 6.71 -7.04
N ILE A 159 -14.02 6.50 -8.18
CA ILE A 159 -13.78 5.37 -9.08
C ILE A 159 -13.15 5.87 -10.38
N GLY A 160 -12.20 5.12 -10.93
CA GLY A 160 -11.45 5.49 -12.13
C GLY A 160 -10.36 6.53 -11.87
N GLU A 161 -9.91 6.65 -10.61
CA GLU A 161 -8.88 7.59 -10.15
C GLU A 161 -7.66 6.85 -9.60
N GLN A 162 -6.48 7.45 -9.79
CA GLN A 162 -5.24 6.97 -9.19
C GLN A 162 -5.05 7.57 -7.81
N PHE A 163 -4.75 6.71 -6.85
CA PHE A 163 -4.50 7.10 -5.47
C PHE A 163 -3.07 6.73 -5.08
N SER A 164 -2.46 7.59 -4.28
CA SER A 164 -1.40 7.18 -3.38
C SER A 164 -1.99 6.69 -2.07
N LEU A 165 -1.40 5.62 -1.55
CA LEU A 165 -1.79 4.97 -0.32
C LEU A 165 -0.86 5.40 0.80
N GLU A 166 -1.41 5.89 1.91
CA GLU A 166 -0.71 6.11 3.16
C GLU A 166 -1.38 5.26 4.25
N ALA A 167 -0.65 4.26 4.74
CA ALA A 167 -1.08 3.38 5.81
C ALA A 167 0.11 3.07 6.72
N GLU A 168 -0.13 3.11 8.01
CA GLU A 168 0.82 2.70 9.03
C GLU A 168 0.43 1.33 9.58
N ALA A 169 1.41 0.46 9.80
CA ALA A 169 1.16 -0.89 10.28
C ALA A 169 0.44 -0.88 11.63
N GLY A 170 -0.70 -1.56 11.71
CA GLY A 170 -1.47 -1.70 12.95
C GLY A 170 -2.41 -0.54 13.26
N GLN A 171 -2.44 0.52 12.44
CA GLN A 171 -3.38 1.63 12.64
C GLN A 171 -4.77 1.28 12.08
N PRO A 172 -5.87 1.66 12.76
CA PRO A 172 -7.24 1.47 12.27
C PRO A 172 -7.63 2.54 11.23
N THR A 173 -6.66 3.21 10.64
CA THR A 173 -6.84 4.34 9.72
C THR A 173 -5.94 4.20 8.51
N MET A 174 -6.46 4.57 7.36
CA MET A 174 -5.73 4.61 6.09
C MET A 174 -6.11 5.89 5.35
N GLN A 175 -5.17 6.49 4.65
CA GLN A 175 -5.43 7.66 3.83
C GLN A 175 -5.12 7.37 2.38
N TRP A 176 -6.06 7.73 1.51
CA TRP A 176 -5.86 7.71 0.06
C TRP A 176 -5.77 9.15 -0.43
N LYS A 177 -4.74 9.52 -1.17
CA LYS A 177 -4.62 10.85 -1.78
C LYS A 177 -4.71 10.72 -3.28
N GLY A 178 -5.70 11.37 -3.90
CA GLY A 178 -5.90 11.33 -5.33
C GLY A 178 -4.81 12.11 -6.07
N LEU A 179 -4.45 11.64 -7.26
CA LEU A 179 -3.33 12.18 -8.02
C LEU A 179 -3.78 13.15 -9.11
N ASP A 180 -4.87 12.84 -9.83
CA ASP A 180 -5.13 13.49 -11.11
C ASP A 180 -6.40 14.37 -11.12
N ARG A 181 -7.47 13.99 -10.39
CA ARG A 181 -8.77 14.69 -10.48
C ARG A 181 -9.14 15.50 -9.23
N HIS A 182 -10.44 15.52 -8.95
CA HIS A 182 -11.10 16.35 -7.97
C HIS A 182 -10.96 15.82 -6.55
N LEU A 183 -10.69 14.54 -6.38
CA LEU A 183 -10.60 13.95 -5.07
C LEU A 183 -9.19 14.21 -4.50
N LYS A 184 -9.10 15.09 -3.50
CA LYS A 184 -7.82 15.45 -2.88
C LYS A 184 -7.36 14.36 -1.91
N SER A 185 -8.26 13.90 -1.05
CA SER A 185 -7.94 12.87 -0.07
C SER A 185 -9.19 12.17 0.46
N ILE A 186 -9.04 10.93 0.88
CA ILE A 186 -10.03 10.12 1.58
C ILE A 186 -9.38 9.63 2.86
N THR A 187 -10.05 9.86 4.00
CA THR A 187 -9.71 9.17 5.25
C THR A 187 -10.62 7.96 5.40
N LEU A 188 -10.02 6.79 5.60
CA LEU A 188 -10.70 5.52 5.81
C LEU A 188 -10.47 5.09 7.25
N ARG A 189 -11.53 4.63 7.93
CA ARG A 189 -11.47 4.11 9.30
C ARG A 189 -12.16 2.75 9.41
N LYS A 190 -11.60 1.84 10.21
CA LYS A 190 -12.24 0.56 10.54
C LYS A 190 -13.35 0.73 11.57
#